data_AF-A0A6B3FR71-F1
#
_entry.id   AF-A0A6B3FR71-F1
#
_cell.length_a   1.000
_cell.length_b   1.000
_cell.length_c   1.000
_cell.angle_alpha   90.00
_cell.angle_beta   90.00
_cell.angle_gamma   90.00
#
_symmetry.space_group_name_H-M   'P 1'
#
loop_
_entity.id
_entity.type
_entity.pdbx_description
1 polymer ?
#
loop_
_entity_poly.entity_id
_entity_poly.type
_entity_poly.pdbx_seq_one_letter_code
_entity_poly.pdbx_strand_id
1 'polypeptide(L)'
;MHTQTITAEIETRANAAVNAERAARLRLAERAADPEAALTGYDHAEALKAAGMAAPWKDLLQLIERTGNAEKAIKAARRSALAALTEEHESLSTSALTNEIERFRREGLRSLLRDTAFLTPDAEGA
;
A
#
# COMPACT_ATOMS: atom_id res chain seq x y z
N MET A 1 11.75 -18.30 17.46
CA MET A 1 10.88 -18.84 16.39
C MET A 1 9.86 -17.83 15.84
N HIS A 2 9.81 -16.57 16.33
CA HIS A 2 8.79 -15.59 15.90
C HIS A 2 9.15 -14.75 14.65
N THR A 3 10.44 -14.43 14.45
CA THR A 3 10.86 -13.49 13.38
C THR A 3 10.65 -14.06 11.98
N GLN A 4 10.88 -15.36 11.76
CA GLN A 4 10.66 -15.98 10.44
C GLN A 4 9.17 -16.03 10.04
N THR A 5 8.28 -16.23 11.02
CA THR A 5 6.82 -16.24 10.80
C THR A 5 6.30 -14.85 10.45
N ILE A 6 6.80 -13.81 11.14
CA ILE A 6 6.46 -12.42 10.87
C ILE A 6 6.84 -12.01 9.45
N THR A 7 8.08 -12.30 9.04
CA THR A 7 8.55 -11.95 7.69
C THR A 7 7.71 -12.63 6.62
N ALA A 8 7.43 -13.93 6.75
CA ALA A 8 6.64 -14.67 5.79
C ALA A 8 5.20 -14.14 5.68
N GLU A 9 4.59 -13.75 6.79
CA GLU A 9 3.24 -13.16 6.78
C GLU A 9 3.22 -11.79 6.09
N ILE A 10 4.23 -10.96 6.33
CA ILE A 10 4.38 -9.64 5.71
C ILE A 10 4.62 -9.77 4.21
N GLU A 11 5.50 -10.68 3.79
CA GLU A 11 5.73 -10.98 2.39
C GLU A 11 4.46 -11.48 1.71
N THR A 12 3.70 -12.35 2.37
CA THR A 12 2.42 -12.85 1.84
C THR A 12 1.43 -11.69 1.59
N ARG A 13 1.26 -10.80 2.57
CA ARG A 13 0.35 -9.64 2.46
C ARG A 13 0.83 -8.64 1.42
N ALA A 14 2.12 -8.35 1.40
CA ALA A 14 2.72 -7.45 0.42
C ALA A 14 2.57 -8.00 -1.01
N ASN A 15 2.88 -9.27 -1.21
CA ASN A 15 2.72 -9.95 -2.50
C ASN A 15 1.26 -9.97 -2.94
N ALA A 16 0.30 -10.20 -2.04
CA ALA A 16 -1.12 -10.13 -2.36
C ALA A 16 -1.52 -8.73 -2.85
N ALA A 17 -1.09 -7.66 -2.18
CA ALA A 17 -1.37 -6.28 -2.58
C ALA A 17 -0.73 -5.94 -3.94
N VAL A 18 0.52 -6.33 -4.15
CA VAL A 18 1.24 -6.12 -5.42
C VAL A 18 0.60 -6.90 -6.57
N ASN A 19 0.18 -8.14 -6.33
CA ASN A 19 -0.50 -8.96 -7.34
C ASN A 19 -1.88 -8.41 -7.70
N ALA A 20 -2.64 -7.93 -6.71
CA ALA A 20 -3.92 -7.27 -6.94
C ALA A 20 -3.77 -6.02 -7.82
N GLU A 21 -2.73 -5.22 -7.57
CA GLU A 21 -2.39 -4.06 -8.39
C GLU A 21 -1.98 -4.42 -9.82
N ARG A 22 -1.13 -5.44 -9.97
CA ARG A 22 -0.77 -5.96 -11.30
C ARG A 22 -1.99 -6.45 -12.06
N ALA A 23 -2.87 -7.21 -11.41
CA ALA A 23 -4.10 -7.72 -12.01
C ALA A 23 -5.06 -6.59 -12.41
N ALA A 24 -5.20 -5.54 -11.60
CA ALA A 24 -6.02 -4.37 -11.95
C ALA A 24 -5.47 -3.62 -13.17
N ARG A 25 -4.14 -3.43 -13.24
CA ARG A 25 -3.49 -2.82 -14.40
C ARG A 25 -3.63 -3.66 -15.66
N LEU A 26 -3.48 -4.97 -15.55
CA LEU A 26 -3.65 -5.89 -16.68
C LEU A 26 -5.07 -5.81 -17.22
N ARG A 27 -6.09 -5.89 -16.35
CA ARG A 27 -7.50 -5.75 -16.75
C ARG A 27 -7.78 -4.42 -17.45
N LEU A 28 -7.21 -3.32 -16.95
CA LEU A 28 -7.34 -2.01 -17.59
C LEU A 28 -6.67 -1.99 -18.97
N ALA A 29 -5.48 -2.56 -19.11
CA ALA A 29 -4.77 -2.64 -20.39
C ALA A 29 -5.49 -3.52 -21.41
N GLU A 30 -6.01 -4.67 -20.99
CA GLU A 30 -6.81 -5.57 -21.83
C GLU A 30 -8.07 -4.87 -22.34
N ARG A 31 -8.80 -4.15 -21.48
CA ARG A 31 -9.94 -3.33 -21.91
C ARG A 31 -9.57 -2.18 -22.83
N ALA A 32 -8.42 -1.54 -22.61
CA ALA A 32 -7.96 -0.45 -23.48
C ALA A 32 -7.54 -0.93 -24.86
N ALA A 33 -7.14 -2.20 -24.98
CA ALA A 33 -6.75 -2.82 -26.23
C ALA A 33 -7.95 -3.39 -27.02
N ASP A 34 -9.11 -3.56 -26.37
CA ASP A 34 -10.32 -4.04 -27.01
C ASP A 34 -11.09 -2.87 -27.67
N PRO A 35 -11.18 -2.82 -29.02
CA PRO A 35 -11.85 -1.75 -29.74
C PRO A 35 -13.37 -1.74 -29.54
N GLU A 36 -13.97 -2.83 -29.05
CA GLU A 36 -15.40 -2.92 -28.76
C GLU A 36 -15.71 -2.64 -27.28
N ALA A 37 -14.70 -2.62 -26.41
CA ALA A 37 -14.89 -2.37 -24.99
C ALA A 37 -15.12 -0.87 -24.70
N ALA A 38 -16.22 -0.58 -24.00
CA ALA A 38 -16.41 0.73 -23.40
C ALA A 38 -15.52 0.86 -22.15
N LEU A 39 -14.43 1.61 -22.27
CA LEU A 39 -13.54 1.86 -21.16
C LEU A 39 -14.20 2.84 -20.17
N THR A 40 -14.49 2.36 -18.97
CA THR A 40 -15.29 3.14 -18.00
C THR A 40 -14.41 3.91 -17.03
N GLY A 41 -14.98 4.94 -16.39
CA GLY A 41 -14.34 5.61 -15.25
C GLY A 41 -14.12 4.66 -14.06
N TYR A 42 -14.93 3.60 -13.95
CA TYR A 42 -14.78 2.57 -12.91
C TYR A 42 -13.50 1.75 -13.09
N ASP A 43 -13.16 1.37 -14.33
CA ASP A 43 -11.94 0.60 -14.63
C ASP A 43 -10.67 1.38 -14.23
N HIS A 44 -10.66 2.68 -14.48
CA HIS A 44 -9.59 3.57 -14.02
C HIS A 44 -9.55 3.70 -12.50
N ALA A 45 -10.70 3.89 -11.85
CA ALA A 45 -10.77 4.02 -10.40
C ALA A 45 -10.29 2.76 -9.67
N GLU A 46 -10.62 1.57 -10.17
CA GLU A 46 -10.10 0.29 -9.65
C GLU A 46 -8.57 0.22 -9.74
N ALA A 47 -7.99 0.56 -10.90
CA ALA A 47 -6.55 0.52 -11.09
C ALA A 47 -5.83 1.54 -10.19
N LEU A 48 -6.38 2.75 -10.04
CA LEU A 48 -5.85 3.78 -9.14
C LEU A 48 -5.95 3.36 -7.67
N LYS A 49 -7.09 2.78 -7.27
CA LYS A 49 -7.26 2.25 -5.91
C LYS A 49 -6.24 1.16 -5.62
N ALA A 50 -6.12 0.17 -6.50
CA ALA A 50 -5.17 -0.93 -6.31
C ALA A 50 -3.73 -0.41 -6.25
N ALA A 51 -3.38 0.60 -7.05
CA ALA A 51 -2.08 1.29 -6.98
C ALA A 51 -1.84 1.97 -5.63
N GLY A 52 -2.80 2.75 -5.14
CA GLY A 52 -2.70 3.43 -3.84
C GLY A 52 -2.59 2.45 -2.67
N MET A 53 -3.35 1.35 -2.72
CA MET A 53 -3.30 0.30 -1.70
C MET A 53 -1.97 -0.47 -1.71
N ALA A 54 -1.38 -0.71 -2.87
CA ALA A 54 -0.14 -1.47 -3.01
C ALA A 54 1.12 -0.64 -2.75
N ALA A 55 1.09 0.69 -2.94
CA ALA A 55 2.28 1.53 -2.84
C ALA A 55 3.04 1.38 -1.51
N PRO A 56 2.38 1.46 -0.32
CA PRO A 56 3.08 1.30 0.95
C PRO A 56 3.73 -0.09 1.13
N TRP A 57 3.12 -1.12 0.55
CA TRP A 57 3.68 -2.48 0.59
C TRP A 57 4.90 -2.63 -0.32
N LYS A 58 4.90 -1.98 -1.49
CA LYS A 58 6.07 -1.92 -2.38
C LYS A 58 7.24 -1.21 -1.69
N ASP A 59 6.97 -0.08 -1.05
CA ASP A 59 7.98 0.68 -0.30
C ASP A 59 8.55 -0.17 0.85
N LEU A 60 7.70 -0.91 1.57
CA LEU A 60 8.13 -1.82 2.61
C LEU A 60 9.02 -2.95 2.06
N LEU A 61 8.63 -3.63 0.98
CA LEU A 61 9.44 -4.70 0.38
C LEU A 61 10.82 -4.19 -0.04
N GLN A 62 10.89 -3.02 -0.69
CA GLN A 62 12.18 -2.39 -1.04
C GLN A 62 13.02 -2.07 0.20
N LEU A 63 12.37 -1.65 1.29
CA LEU A 63 13.07 -1.38 2.55
C LEU A 63 13.60 -2.66 3.20
N ILE A 64 12.86 -3.76 3.13
CA ILE A 64 13.29 -5.09 3.59
C ILE A 64 14.52 -5.54 2.78
N GLU A 65 14.43 -5.49 1.46
CA GLU A 65 15.54 -5.83 0.55
C GLU A 65 16.79 -5.01 0.84
N ARG A 66 16.64 -3.69 1.01
CA ARG A 66 17.76 -2.78 1.27
C ARG A 66 18.42 -3.00 2.63
N THR A 67 17.62 -3.32 3.66
CA THR A 67 18.13 -3.39 5.05
C THR A 67 18.53 -4.79 5.47
N GLY A 68 18.03 -5.83 4.79
CA GLY A 68 18.16 -7.23 5.20
C GLY A 68 17.49 -7.54 6.55
N ASN A 69 16.68 -6.62 7.09
CA ASN A 69 16.06 -6.76 8.41
C ASN A 69 14.59 -6.35 8.36
N ALA A 70 13.72 -7.36 8.28
CA ALA A 70 12.29 -7.16 8.14
C ALA A 70 11.67 -6.40 9.32
N GLU A 71 12.07 -6.70 10.55
CA GLU A 71 11.51 -6.04 11.73
C GLU A 71 11.84 -4.55 11.75
N LYS A 72 13.10 -4.19 11.46
CA LYS A 72 13.54 -2.79 11.37
C LYS A 72 12.81 -2.05 10.25
N ALA A 73 12.64 -2.69 9.09
CA ALA A 73 11.92 -2.14 7.97
C ALA A 73 10.44 -1.86 8.31
N ILE A 74 9.75 -2.81 8.95
CA ILE A 74 8.35 -2.64 9.33
C ILE A 74 8.18 -1.54 10.38
N LYS A 75 9.04 -1.49 11.41
CA LYS A 75 9.02 -0.40 12.40
C LYS A 75 9.20 0.97 11.74
N ALA A 76 10.13 1.09 10.79
CA ALA A 76 10.35 2.33 10.05
C ALA A 76 9.15 2.69 9.14
N ALA A 77 8.59 1.72 8.42
CA ALA A 77 7.43 1.92 7.56
C ALA A 77 6.19 2.35 8.37
N ARG A 78 5.96 1.76 9.55
CA ARG A 78 4.89 2.16 10.48
C ARG A 78 5.07 3.60 10.95
N ARG A 79 6.27 4.00 11.38
CA ARG A 79 6.54 5.39 11.76
C ARG A 79 6.29 6.37 10.62
N SER A 80 6.77 6.05 9.42
CA SER A 80 6.55 6.87 8.23
C SER A 80 5.07 6.98 7.87
N ALA A 81 4.32 5.87 7.98
CA ALA A 81 2.88 5.86 7.71
C ALA A 81 2.09 6.66 8.74
N LEU A 82 2.47 6.60 10.02
CA LEU A 82 1.88 7.44 11.06
C LEU A 82 2.13 8.92 10.78
N ALA A 83 3.39 9.31 10.56
CA ALA A 83 3.75 10.68 10.23
C ALA A 83 2.97 11.21 9.02
N ALA A 84 2.91 10.46 7.92
CA ALA A 84 2.13 10.86 6.74
C ALA A 84 0.62 11.01 7.02
N LEU A 85 0.05 10.20 7.92
CA LEU A 85 -1.38 10.30 8.24
C LEU A 85 -1.70 11.42 9.24
N THR A 86 -0.76 11.77 10.14
CA THR A 86 -0.97 12.77 11.19
C THR A 86 -0.46 14.17 10.84
N GLU A 87 0.64 14.26 10.09
CA GLU A 87 1.31 15.53 9.76
C GLU A 87 0.86 16.08 8.41
N GLU A 88 0.45 15.23 7.48
CA GLU A 88 -0.08 15.67 6.18
C GLU A 88 -1.61 15.79 6.24
N HIS A 89 -2.11 17.02 6.04
CA HIS A 89 -3.54 17.29 5.86
C HIS A 89 -4.07 16.60 4.59
N GLU A 90 -5.38 16.38 4.52
CA GLU A 90 -6.00 15.87 3.29
C GLU A 90 -5.65 16.79 2.10
N SER A 91 -5.32 16.17 0.96
CA SER A 91 -4.96 16.90 -0.25
C SER A 91 -6.12 17.82 -0.66
N LEU A 92 -5.85 19.13 -0.71
CA LEU A 92 -6.77 20.16 -1.18
C LEU A 92 -6.41 20.58 -2.61
N SER A 93 -6.06 19.63 -3.48
CA SER A 93 -5.80 19.94 -4.88
C SER A 93 -7.11 20.34 -5.57
N THR A 94 -7.03 21.26 -6.54
CA THR A 94 -8.14 21.54 -7.46
C THR A 94 -8.39 20.38 -8.43
N SER A 95 -7.44 19.44 -8.53
CA SER A 95 -7.57 18.22 -9.31
C SER A 95 -8.26 17.11 -8.51
N ALA A 96 -9.47 16.74 -8.92
CA ALA A 96 -10.21 15.61 -8.34
C ALA A 96 -9.40 14.30 -8.43
N LEU A 97 -8.70 14.09 -9.55
CA LEU A 97 -7.86 12.90 -9.75
C LEU A 97 -6.72 12.84 -8.72
N THR A 98 -6.06 13.97 -8.45
CA THR A 98 -4.97 14.05 -7.48
C THR A 98 -5.50 13.76 -6.07
N ASN A 99 -6.67 14.29 -5.72
CA ASN A 99 -7.28 14.02 -4.41
C ASN A 99 -7.66 12.55 -4.25
N GLU A 100 -8.18 11.90 -5.30
CA GLU A 100 -8.49 10.46 -5.29
C GLU A 100 -7.24 9.60 -5.11
N ILE A 101 -6.15 9.91 -5.83
CA ILE A 101 -4.87 9.21 -5.70
C ILE A 101 -4.35 9.29 -4.27
N GLU A 102 -4.33 10.50 -3.69
CA GLU A 102 -3.88 10.70 -2.31
C GLU A 102 -4.81 9.99 -1.31
N ARG A 103 -6.12 9.99 -1.54
CA ARG A 103 -7.07 9.26 -0.69
C ARG A 103 -6.77 7.76 -0.68
N PHE A 104 -6.56 7.15 -1.85
CA PHE A 104 -6.24 5.72 -1.95
C PHE A 104 -4.87 5.40 -1.36
N ARG A 105 -3.88 6.29 -1.51
CA ARG A 105 -2.58 6.14 -0.85
C ARG A 105 -2.72 6.13 0.67
N ARG A 106 -3.50 7.06 1.24
CA ARG A 106 -3.79 7.12 2.68
C ARG A 106 -4.57 5.89 3.16
N GLU A 107 -5.49 5.36 2.35
CA GLU A 107 -6.16 4.08 2.63
C GLU A 107 -5.15 2.91 2.68
N GLY A 108 -4.20 2.87 1.75
CA GLY A 108 -3.10 1.91 1.75
C GLY A 108 -2.25 1.99 3.02
N LEU A 109 -1.89 3.21 3.45
CA LEU A 109 -1.12 3.44 4.69
C LEU A 109 -1.88 2.95 5.93
N ARG A 110 -3.19 3.22 6.00
CA ARG A 110 -4.06 2.71 7.09
C ARG A 110 -4.11 1.19 7.08
N SER A 111 -4.24 0.56 5.90
CA SER A 111 -4.21 -0.90 5.78
C SER A 111 -2.88 -1.45 6.27
N LEU A 112 -1.75 -0.88 5.85
CA LEU A 112 -0.43 -1.27 6.32
C LEU A 112 -0.33 -1.21 7.86
N LEU A 113 -0.78 -0.12 8.48
CA LEU A 113 -0.75 0.04 9.94
C LEU A 113 -1.61 -0.99 10.67
N ARG A 114 -2.84 -1.23 10.19
CA ARG A 114 -3.73 -2.26 10.72
C ARG A 114 -3.11 -3.63 10.59
N ASP A 115 -2.58 -3.93 9.41
CA ASP A 115 -2.10 -5.25 9.04
C ASP A 115 -0.72 -5.56 9.64
N THR A 116 -0.07 -4.58 10.27
CA THR A 116 1.20 -4.74 10.99
C THR A 116 1.06 -4.45 12.48
N ALA A 117 -0.17 -4.28 13.00
CA ALA A 117 -0.42 -3.93 14.39
C ALA A 117 0.04 -5.01 15.39
N PHE A 118 0.04 -6.28 14.99
CA PHE A 118 0.51 -7.38 15.85
C PHE A 118 2.02 -7.32 16.17
N LEU A 119 2.77 -6.46 15.49
CA LEU A 119 4.21 -6.26 15.69
C LEU A 119 4.55 -5.27 16.81
N THR A 120 3.54 -4.79 17.54
CA THR A 120 3.76 -4.01 18.76
C THR A 120 3.49 -4.87 20.00
N PRO A 121 4.51 -5.53 20.55
CA PRO A 121 4.58 -5.81 21.98
C PRO A 121 5.55 -4.84 22.66
N ASP A 122 5.48 -3.53 22.34
CA ASP A 122 6.06 -2.44 23.14
C ASP A 122 4.88 -1.43 23.25
N ALA A 123 4.14 -1.23 24.35
CA ALA A 123 4.60 -1.13 25.73
C ALA A 123 5.95 -0.41 25.80
N GLU A 124 6.01 0.79 25.21
CA GLU A 124 6.86 1.84 25.77
C GLU A 124 6.28 2.18 27.16
N GLY A 125 6.69 1.39 28.15
CA GLY A 125 6.74 1.83 29.53
C GLY A 125 8.11 2.46 29.77
N ALA A 126 8.15 3.79 29.81
CA ALA A 126 9.08 4.60 30.59
C ALA A 126 8.53 6.03 30.68
#